data_AF-A0A1G8W8A8-F1
#
_entry.id   AF-A0A1G8W8A8-F1
#
_cell.length_a   1.000
_cell.length_b   1.000
_cell.length_c   1.000
_cell.angle_alpha   90.00
_cell.angle_beta   90.00
_cell.angle_gamma   90.00
#
_symmetry.space_group_name_H-M   'P 1'
#
loop_
_entity.id
_entity.type
_entity.pdbx_description
1 polymer ?
#
loop_
_entity_poly.entity_id
_entity_poly.type
_entity_poly.pdbx_seq_one_letter_code
_entity_poly.pdbx_strand_id
1 'polypeptide(L)'
;GVHDAMPYLVQQNKRIGGEPIQSVAWPSPPIVAGGQHVVVVGGGDTASDCVGTAFRQGAVRVTQLDIRPQPPEKEDKLSVWPYWATKMRTSSSQAEGAEREFQVATLEFIGEDGALTGVKCCEVDEKRKPIAGTEFVIRADLAFIAIGFAGPAAVGPVSELAGQMKIAIDSRRSNNVEANDRDYKTSVEKLYAAGDVRRGQSLVVWAIREGRQAARSIDEALMGSSVLPR
;
A
#
# COMPACT_ATOMS: atom_id res chain seq x y z
N GLY A 1 -15.49 -11.75 -0.28
CA GLY A 1 -16.07 -10.42 -0.03
C GLY A 1 -15.00 -9.46 0.45
N VAL A 2 -14.31 -9.76 1.54
CA VAL A 2 -13.22 -8.90 2.05
C VAL A 2 -11.87 -9.47 1.64
N HIS A 3 -11.03 -8.65 1.03
CA HIS A 3 -9.73 -9.07 0.50
C HIS A 3 -8.66 -8.00 0.77
N ASP A 4 -7.41 -8.41 0.95
CA ASP A 4 -6.30 -7.48 0.82
C ASP A 4 -6.19 -6.98 -0.62
N ALA A 5 -5.66 -5.78 -0.81
CA ALA A 5 -5.50 -5.18 -2.14
C ALA A 5 -4.57 -5.98 -3.06
N MET A 6 -3.49 -6.54 -2.53
CA MET A 6 -2.43 -7.15 -3.35
C MET A 6 -2.88 -8.38 -4.14
N PRO A 7 -3.57 -9.38 -3.55
CA PRO A 7 -4.13 -10.48 -4.32
C PRO A 7 -4.95 -10.02 -5.53
N TYR A 8 -5.77 -8.97 -5.36
CA TYR A 8 -6.61 -8.42 -6.42
C TYR A 8 -5.81 -7.73 -7.53
N LEU A 9 -4.91 -6.82 -7.16
CA LEU A 9 -4.10 -6.05 -8.12
C LEU A 9 -3.12 -6.95 -8.88
N VAL A 10 -2.51 -7.93 -8.20
CA VAL A 10 -1.62 -8.90 -8.84
C VAL A 10 -2.37 -9.76 -9.84
N GLN A 11 -3.57 -10.24 -9.50
CA GLN A 11 -4.40 -10.98 -10.44
C GLN A 11 -4.75 -10.14 -11.67
N GLN A 12 -5.11 -8.86 -11.49
CA GLN A 12 -5.42 -8.00 -12.63
C GLN A 12 -4.21 -7.81 -13.55
N ASN A 13 -3.04 -7.51 -13.00
CA ASN A 13 -1.83 -7.35 -13.81
C ASN A 13 -1.51 -8.61 -14.61
N LYS A 14 -1.64 -9.78 -13.98
CA LYS A 14 -1.45 -11.08 -14.64
C LYS A 14 -2.49 -11.34 -15.74
N ARG A 15 -3.76 -10.95 -15.54
CA ARG A 15 -4.80 -11.04 -16.60
C ARG A 15 -4.43 -10.20 -17.81
N ILE A 16 -3.98 -8.95 -17.60
CA ILE A 16 -3.55 -8.06 -18.68
C ILE A 16 -2.33 -8.63 -19.41
N GLY A 17 -1.39 -9.23 -18.67
CA GLY A 17 -0.20 -9.87 -19.23
C GLY A 17 -0.43 -11.23 -19.90
N GLY A 18 -1.64 -11.80 -19.82
CA GLY A 18 -1.92 -13.16 -20.31
C GLY A 18 -1.23 -14.26 -19.49
N GLU A 19 -0.84 -13.97 -18.26
CA GLU A 19 -0.18 -14.92 -17.35
C GLU A 19 -1.20 -15.73 -16.53
N PRO A 20 -0.80 -16.90 -16.00
CA PRO A 20 -1.55 -17.57 -14.95
C PRO A 20 -1.78 -16.63 -13.76
N ILE A 21 -3.04 -16.44 -13.38
CA ILE A 21 -3.47 -15.49 -12.32
C ILE A 21 -3.00 -15.87 -10.92
N GLN A 22 -2.55 -17.12 -10.71
CA GLN A 22 -2.06 -17.59 -9.43
C GLN A 22 -0.71 -16.95 -9.11
N SER A 23 -0.56 -16.52 -7.85
CA SER A 23 0.65 -15.90 -7.33
C SER A 23 1.15 -16.70 -6.14
N VAL A 24 2.46 -17.00 -6.12
CA VAL A 24 3.10 -17.67 -4.99
C VAL A 24 3.16 -16.74 -3.76
N ALA A 25 3.39 -15.44 -3.99
CA ALA A 25 3.48 -14.46 -2.91
C ALA A 25 2.10 -14.05 -2.36
N TRP A 26 1.06 -14.13 -3.18
CA TRP A 26 -0.30 -13.71 -2.84
C TRP A 26 -1.34 -14.72 -3.34
N PRO A 27 -1.34 -15.95 -2.79
CA PRO A 27 -2.25 -17.00 -3.25
C PRO A 27 -3.70 -16.62 -2.91
N SER A 28 -4.56 -16.66 -3.92
CA SER A 28 -5.98 -16.32 -3.73
C SER A 28 -6.85 -16.90 -4.85
N PRO A 29 -8.11 -17.26 -4.56
CA PRO A 29 -9.11 -17.53 -5.59
C PRO A 29 -9.29 -16.31 -6.52
N PRO A 30 -9.85 -16.50 -7.73
CA PRO A 30 -10.15 -15.40 -8.64
C PRO A 30 -11.01 -14.31 -7.97
N ILE A 31 -10.53 -13.06 -8.01
CA ILE A 31 -11.26 -11.87 -7.54
C ILE A 31 -11.61 -11.02 -8.75
N VAL A 32 -12.90 -10.68 -8.88
CA VAL A 32 -13.44 -9.84 -9.97
C VAL A 32 -14.50 -8.92 -9.37
N ALA A 33 -14.40 -7.62 -9.65
CA ALA A 33 -15.27 -6.57 -9.14
C ALA A 33 -16.44 -6.21 -10.07
N GLY A 34 -16.53 -6.85 -11.24
CA GLY A 34 -17.57 -6.58 -12.23
C GLY A 34 -18.97 -6.80 -11.66
N GLY A 35 -19.84 -5.80 -11.84
CA GLY A 35 -21.22 -5.83 -11.34
C GLY A 35 -21.38 -5.62 -9.83
N GLN A 36 -20.31 -5.32 -9.09
CA GLN A 36 -20.34 -5.24 -7.62
C GLN A 36 -20.28 -3.80 -7.09
N HIS A 37 -20.78 -3.60 -5.89
CA HIS A 37 -20.52 -2.44 -5.05
C HIS A 37 -19.21 -2.66 -4.26
N VAL A 38 -18.22 -1.81 -4.51
CA VAL A 38 -16.87 -1.98 -3.97
C VAL A 38 -16.55 -0.89 -2.95
N VAL A 39 -16.02 -1.29 -1.80
CA VAL A 39 -15.44 -0.37 -0.81
C VAL A 39 -13.93 -0.58 -0.75
N VAL A 40 -13.15 0.50 -0.85
CA VAL A 40 -11.69 0.46 -0.73
C VAL A 40 -11.28 1.19 0.54
N VAL A 41 -10.73 0.45 1.50
CA VAL A 41 -10.26 1.01 2.78
C VAL A 41 -8.80 1.44 2.62
N GLY A 42 -8.56 2.74 2.49
CA GLY A 42 -7.24 3.34 2.36
C GLY A 42 -7.22 4.58 1.46
N GLY A 43 -6.38 5.55 1.82
CA GLY A 43 -6.21 6.81 1.07
C GLY A 43 -5.02 6.86 0.10
N GLY A 44 -4.22 5.79 0.03
CA GLY A 44 -2.94 5.78 -0.71
C GLY A 44 -3.05 5.36 -2.18
N ASP A 45 -1.88 5.25 -2.84
CA ASP A 45 -1.79 4.86 -4.25
C ASP A 45 -2.37 3.47 -4.51
N THR A 46 -2.09 2.50 -3.62
CA THR A 46 -2.68 1.15 -3.70
C THR A 46 -4.21 1.18 -3.69
N ALA A 47 -4.82 2.08 -2.92
CA ALA A 47 -6.27 2.24 -2.90
C ALA A 47 -6.78 2.84 -4.22
N SER A 48 -6.07 3.85 -4.75
CA SER A 48 -6.37 4.42 -6.08
C SER A 48 -6.26 3.37 -7.19
N ASP A 49 -5.30 2.45 -7.13
CA ASP A 49 -5.17 1.36 -8.10
C ASP A 49 -6.33 0.36 -7.98
N CYS A 50 -6.77 0.03 -6.76
CA CYS A 50 -7.96 -0.81 -6.55
C CYS A 50 -9.20 -0.15 -7.14
N VAL A 51 -9.38 1.15 -6.93
CA VAL A 51 -10.50 1.93 -7.48
C VAL A 51 -10.51 1.85 -9.01
N GLY A 52 -9.40 2.19 -9.65
CA GLY A 52 -9.30 2.20 -11.12
C GLY A 52 -9.49 0.81 -11.72
N THR A 53 -8.98 -0.22 -11.05
CA THR A 53 -9.16 -1.61 -11.48
C THR A 53 -10.62 -2.05 -11.35
N ALA A 54 -11.29 -1.69 -10.26
CA ALA A 54 -12.70 -2.03 -10.03
C ALA A 54 -13.60 -1.44 -11.11
N PHE A 55 -13.44 -0.15 -11.44
CA PHE A 55 -14.20 0.47 -12.52
C PHE A 55 -13.90 -0.18 -13.88
N ARG A 56 -12.63 -0.47 -14.19
CA ARG A 56 -12.25 -1.15 -15.45
C ARG A 56 -12.79 -2.56 -15.56
N GLN A 57 -13.07 -3.23 -14.44
CA GLN A 57 -13.75 -4.52 -14.42
C GLN A 57 -15.28 -4.41 -14.48
N GLY A 58 -15.83 -3.20 -14.46
CA GLY A 58 -17.28 -2.94 -14.53
C GLY A 58 -17.98 -2.93 -13.18
N ALA A 59 -17.30 -2.53 -12.10
CA ALA A 59 -17.96 -2.28 -10.81
C ALA A 59 -19.07 -1.23 -10.95
N VAL A 60 -20.19 -1.45 -10.26
CA VAL A 60 -21.37 -0.56 -10.33
C VAL A 60 -21.12 0.72 -9.55
N ARG A 61 -20.44 0.62 -8.41
CA ARG A 61 -20.08 1.74 -7.54
C ARG A 61 -18.79 1.42 -6.81
N VAL A 62 -17.93 2.43 -6.64
CA VAL A 62 -16.70 2.30 -5.88
C VAL A 62 -16.61 3.46 -4.90
N THR A 63 -16.52 3.14 -3.60
CA THR A 63 -16.34 4.11 -2.52
C THR A 63 -14.97 3.90 -1.86
N GLN A 64 -14.14 4.94 -1.84
CA GLN A 64 -12.83 4.94 -1.20
C GLN A 64 -12.91 5.65 0.15
N LEU A 65 -12.38 5.02 1.19
CA LEU A 65 -12.35 5.56 2.56
C LEU A 65 -10.93 6.01 2.92
N ASP A 66 -10.79 7.25 3.39
CA ASP A 66 -9.57 7.77 3.99
C ASP A 66 -9.82 8.21 5.44
N ILE A 67 -8.98 7.74 6.36
CA ILE A 67 -9.02 8.14 7.76
C ILE A 67 -8.47 9.55 7.99
N ARG A 68 -7.82 10.13 6.98
CA ARG A 68 -7.23 11.47 7.04
C ARG A 68 -8.24 12.55 6.64
N PRO A 69 -8.04 13.79 7.12
CA PRO A 69 -8.83 14.94 6.67
C PRO A 69 -8.72 15.12 5.16
N GLN A 70 -9.83 15.61 4.58
CA GLN A 70 -9.85 16.03 3.19
C GLN A 70 -8.77 17.11 2.99
N PRO A 71 -7.80 16.91 2.09
CA PRO A 71 -6.80 17.92 1.82
C PRO A 71 -7.45 19.18 1.22
N PRO A 72 -6.86 20.38 1.43
CA PRO A 72 -7.42 21.61 0.88
C PRO A 72 -7.37 21.59 -0.65
N GLU A 73 -8.38 22.16 -1.32
CA GLU A 73 -8.42 22.23 -2.79
C GLU A 73 -7.21 22.97 -3.38
N LYS A 74 -6.77 24.02 -2.68
CA LYS A 74 -5.60 24.82 -3.06
C LYS A 74 -4.53 24.66 -1.98
N GLU A 75 -3.31 24.43 -2.44
CA GLU A 75 -2.12 24.47 -1.59
C GLU A 75 -1.83 25.89 -1.11
N ASP A 76 -1.40 26.02 0.12
CA ASP A 76 -0.69 27.22 0.58
C ASP A 76 0.80 27.05 0.24
N LYS A 77 1.19 27.58 -0.92
CA LYS A 77 2.56 27.43 -1.44
C LYS A 77 3.63 28.01 -0.53
N LEU A 78 3.32 29.12 0.16
CA LEU A 78 4.33 29.84 0.94
C LEU A 78 4.66 29.11 2.24
N SER A 79 3.69 28.43 2.86
CA SER A 79 3.93 27.68 4.10
C SER A 79 4.63 26.34 3.88
N VAL A 80 4.56 25.77 2.68
CA VAL A 80 5.09 24.42 2.38
C VAL A 80 6.38 24.41 1.56
N TRP A 81 6.76 25.50 0.88
CA TRP A 81 8.00 25.54 0.09
C TRP A 81 9.25 25.34 0.96
N PRO A 82 10.24 24.52 0.55
CA PRO A 82 10.40 23.80 -0.73
C PRO A 82 9.84 22.37 -0.73
N TYR A 83 9.06 21.99 0.29
CA TYR A 83 8.47 20.67 0.41
C TYR A 83 7.24 20.51 -0.51
N TRP A 84 6.86 19.25 -0.71
CA TRP A 84 5.68 18.92 -1.50
C TRP A 84 4.41 19.36 -0.78
N ALA A 85 3.64 20.22 -1.42
CA ALA A 85 2.44 20.80 -0.84
C ALA A 85 1.31 19.78 -0.67
N THR A 86 0.66 19.81 0.50
CA THR A 86 -0.60 19.11 0.74
C THR A 86 -1.72 19.83 0.01
N LYS A 87 -2.33 19.16 -0.97
CA LYS A 87 -3.54 19.61 -1.64
C LYS A 87 -4.37 18.42 -2.10
N MET A 88 -5.65 18.67 -2.35
CA MET A 88 -6.54 17.68 -2.91
C MET A 88 -6.03 17.29 -4.30
N ARG A 89 -5.78 16.00 -4.47
CA ARG A 89 -5.39 15.40 -5.74
C ARG A 89 -6.41 14.32 -6.05
N THR A 90 -6.85 14.32 -7.29
CA THR A 90 -7.75 13.31 -7.84
C THR A 90 -6.95 12.59 -8.92
N SER A 91 -6.68 11.30 -8.70
CA SER A 91 -6.06 10.45 -9.72
C SER A 91 -7.02 10.21 -10.89
N SER A 92 -6.52 9.71 -12.02
CA SER A 92 -7.38 9.29 -13.12
C SER A 92 -8.39 8.23 -12.67
N SER A 93 -7.94 7.28 -11.85
CA SER A 93 -8.80 6.24 -11.27
C SER A 93 -9.94 6.81 -10.44
N GLN A 94 -9.67 7.84 -9.63
CA GLN A 94 -10.70 8.49 -8.81
C GLN A 94 -11.65 9.35 -9.66
N ALA A 95 -11.13 9.97 -10.71
CA ALA A 95 -11.90 10.80 -11.64
C ALA A 95 -12.92 10.00 -12.48
N GLU A 96 -12.83 8.66 -12.49
CA GLU A 96 -13.80 7.76 -13.14
C GLU A 96 -15.14 7.64 -12.39
N GLY A 97 -15.32 8.40 -11.30
CA GLY A 97 -16.57 8.46 -10.54
C GLY A 97 -16.49 7.85 -9.15
N ALA A 98 -15.29 7.74 -8.58
CA ALA A 98 -15.12 7.22 -7.23
C ALA A 98 -15.71 8.19 -6.19
N GLU A 99 -16.52 7.67 -5.28
CA GLU A 99 -16.90 8.40 -4.09
C GLU A 99 -15.78 8.33 -3.06
N ARG A 100 -15.51 9.44 -2.39
CA ARG A 100 -14.38 9.55 -1.47
C ARG A 100 -14.88 10.10 -0.14
N GLU A 101 -14.81 9.26 0.87
CA GLU A 101 -15.11 9.63 2.25
C GLU A 101 -13.82 9.90 3.00
N PHE A 102 -13.73 11.06 3.64
CA PHE A 102 -12.56 11.50 4.41
C PHE A 102 -12.89 11.59 5.88
N GLN A 103 -11.88 11.47 6.74
CA GLN A 103 -12.06 11.35 8.19
C GLN A 103 -13.03 10.23 8.55
N VAL A 104 -12.93 9.09 7.86
CA VAL A 104 -13.77 7.93 8.13
C VAL A 104 -12.92 6.74 8.56
N ALA A 105 -13.31 6.10 9.66
CA ALA A 105 -12.77 4.83 10.09
C ALA A 105 -13.76 3.69 9.84
N THR A 106 -13.25 2.57 9.35
CA THR A 106 -13.99 1.31 9.25
C THR A 106 -14.05 0.64 10.63
N LEU A 107 -15.25 0.33 11.09
CA LEU A 107 -15.51 -0.33 12.37
C LEU A 107 -15.73 -1.83 12.22
N GLU A 108 -16.50 -2.23 11.21
CA GLU A 108 -16.96 -3.61 11.05
C GLU A 108 -17.29 -3.93 9.58
N PHE A 109 -17.00 -5.16 9.16
CA PHE A 109 -17.49 -5.71 7.89
C PHE A 109 -18.75 -6.52 8.17
N ILE A 110 -19.88 -6.10 7.61
CA ILE A 110 -21.19 -6.70 7.81
C ILE A 110 -21.45 -7.70 6.68
N GLY A 111 -21.87 -8.90 7.03
CA GLY A 111 -22.20 -9.94 6.05
C GLY A 111 -23.34 -10.84 6.51
N GLU A 112 -23.95 -11.49 5.52
CA GLU A 112 -25.03 -12.46 5.68
C GLU A 112 -24.65 -13.72 4.88
N ASP A 113 -24.84 -14.91 5.46
CA ASP A 113 -24.52 -16.20 4.83
C ASP A 113 -23.10 -16.31 4.24
N GLY A 114 -22.13 -15.64 4.87
CA GLY A 114 -20.73 -15.62 4.41
C GLY A 114 -20.44 -14.68 3.23
N ALA A 115 -21.44 -13.91 2.77
CA ALA A 115 -21.28 -12.84 1.78
C ALA A 115 -21.20 -11.47 2.47
N LEU A 116 -20.35 -10.58 1.96
CA LEU A 116 -20.29 -9.19 2.42
C LEU A 116 -21.53 -8.46 1.90
N THR A 117 -22.20 -7.70 2.75
CA THR A 117 -23.36 -6.87 2.39
C THR A 117 -23.12 -5.39 2.68
N GLY A 118 -22.22 -5.07 3.61
CA GLY A 118 -21.87 -3.70 3.91
C GLY A 118 -20.63 -3.52 4.77
N VAL A 119 -20.21 -2.26 4.90
CA VAL A 119 -19.10 -1.84 5.75
C VAL A 119 -19.62 -0.78 6.71
N LYS A 120 -19.55 -1.06 8.01
CA LYS A 120 -19.88 -0.09 9.06
C LYS A 120 -18.70 0.85 9.27
N CYS A 121 -19.00 2.13 9.23
CA CYS A 121 -18.04 3.22 9.32
C CYS A 121 -18.47 4.22 10.40
N CYS A 122 -17.56 5.11 10.76
CA CYS A 122 -17.84 6.29 11.59
C CYS A 122 -16.90 7.43 11.20
N GLU A 123 -17.28 8.66 11.52
CA GLU A 123 -16.39 9.81 11.43
C GLU A 123 -15.30 9.74 12.50
N VAL A 124 -14.14 10.33 12.22
CA VAL A 124 -13.02 10.44 13.16
C VAL A 124 -12.59 11.87 13.40
N ASP A 125 -12.12 12.14 14.62
CA ASP A 125 -11.49 13.41 14.98
C ASP A 125 -10.11 13.58 14.31
N GLU A 126 -9.47 14.74 14.52
CA GLU A 126 -8.11 15.03 14.01
C GLU A 126 -7.04 14.04 14.50
N LYS A 127 -7.29 13.39 15.64
CA LYS A 127 -6.44 12.34 16.23
C LYS A 127 -6.80 10.94 15.72
N ARG A 128 -7.69 10.84 14.73
CA ARG A 128 -8.17 9.62 14.11
C ARG A 128 -8.92 8.71 15.07
N LYS A 129 -9.58 9.28 16.08
CA LYS A 129 -10.43 8.55 17.01
C LYS A 129 -11.88 8.57 16.53
N PRO A 130 -12.58 7.41 16.53
CA PRO A 130 -14.02 7.33 16.26
C PRO A 130 -14.83 8.34 17.08
N ILE A 131 -15.77 9.01 16.42
CA ILE A 131 -16.74 9.91 17.05
C ILE A 131 -18.05 9.13 17.24
N ALA A 132 -18.43 8.87 18.49
CA ALA A 132 -19.66 8.13 18.80
C ALA A 132 -20.91 8.86 18.28
N GLY A 133 -21.85 8.12 17.71
CA GLY A 133 -23.09 8.66 17.13
C GLY A 133 -22.98 9.11 15.67
N THR A 134 -21.80 8.96 15.05
CA THR A 134 -21.57 9.23 13.62
C THR A 134 -21.52 7.96 12.78
N GLU A 135 -22.01 6.84 13.32
CA GLU A 135 -21.94 5.55 12.64
C GLU A 135 -22.89 5.49 11.43
N PHE A 136 -22.40 4.95 10.33
CA PHE A 136 -23.18 4.71 9.11
C PHE A 136 -22.72 3.43 8.42
N VAL A 137 -23.52 2.93 7.46
CA VAL A 137 -23.22 1.70 6.72
C VAL A 137 -23.17 2.01 5.23
N ILE A 138 -22.09 1.60 4.58
CA ILE A 138 -21.94 1.64 3.13
C ILE A 138 -22.22 0.24 2.59
N ARG A 139 -23.14 0.14 1.63
CA ARG A 139 -23.38 -1.13 0.92
C ARG A 139 -22.13 -1.57 0.16
N ALA A 140 -21.74 -2.82 0.33
CA ALA A 140 -20.58 -3.38 -0.35
C ALA A 140 -20.75 -4.89 -0.54
N ASP A 141 -20.53 -5.37 -1.77
CA ASP A 141 -20.41 -6.79 -2.08
C ASP A 141 -18.93 -7.23 -2.03
N LEU A 142 -18.01 -6.26 -2.21
CA LEU A 142 -16.57 -6.46 -2.18
C LEU A 142 -15.88 -5.34 -1.41
N ALA A 143 -14.90 -5.69 -0.59
CA ALA A 143 -14.07 -4.74 0.12
C ALA A 143 -12.58 -5.04 -0.06
N PHE A 144 -11.79 -4.00 -0.32
CA PHE A 144 -10.34 -4.08 -0.43
C PHE A 144 -9.65 -3.34 0.70
N ILE A 145 -8.77 -4.04 1.43
CA ILE A 145 -7.92 -3.45 2.46
C ILE A 145 -6.62 -2.96 1.81
N ALA A 146 -6.47 -1.64 1.72
CA ALA A 146 -5.39 -0.94 1.04
C ALA A 146 -4.70 0.08 1.99
N ILE A 147 -4.46 -0.34 3.24
CA ILE A 147 -3.92 0.50 4.33
C ILE A 147 -2.39 0.49 4.43
N GLY A 148 -1.71 -0.17 3.50
CA GLY A 148 -0.25 -0.26 3.42
C GLY A 148 0.29 -1.62 3.88
N PHE A 149 1.61 -1.67 4.05
CA PHE A 149 2.36 -2.90 4.33
C PHE A 149 3.05 -2.85 5.68
N ALA A 150 3.10 -4.00 6.37
CA ALA A 150 3.76 -4.16 7.66
C ALA A 150 5.21 -4.66 7.55
N GLY A 151 5.69 -5.00 6.36
CA GLY A 151 7.05 -5.48 6.15
C GLY A 151 7.20 -6.37 4.91
N PRO A 152 8.36 -7.00 4.74
CA PRO A 152 8.63 -7.97 3.67
C PRO A 152 7.62 -9.11 3.68
N ALA A 153 7.41 -9.72 2.50
CA ALA A 153 6.57 -10.90 2.39
C ALA A 153 7.08 -12.02 3.31
N ALA A 154 6.16 -12.85 3.82
CA ALA A 154 6.48 -14.00 4.67
C ALA A 154 7.12 -15.19 3.90
N VAL A 155 7.62 -14.92 2.69
CA VAL A 155 8.26 -15.90 1.80
C VAL A 155 9.55 -15.30 1.23
N GLY A 156 10.51 -16.17 0.92
CA GLY A 156 11.78 -15.80 0.30
C GLY A 156 12.90 -15.48 1.31
N PRO A 157 13.95 -14.76 0.89
CA PRO A 157 15.23 -14.68 1.64
C PRO A 157 15.10 -14.18 3.07
N VAL A 158 14.18 -13.25 3.33
CA VAL A 158 13.95 -12.72 4.69
C VAL A 158 13.41 -13.81 5.62
N SER A 159 12.46 -14.63 5.14
CA SER A 159 11.92 -15.76 5.90
C SER A 159 12.93 -16.91 6.02
N GLU A 160 13.69 -17.20 4.97
CA GLU A 160 14.70 -18.28 4.95
C GLU A 160 15.87 -18.01 5.91
N LEU A 161 16.16 -16.72 6.15
CA LEU A 161 17.22 -16.26 7.06
C LEU A 161 16.65 -15.73 8.38
N ALA A 162 15.42 -16.08 8.73
CA ALA A 162 14.81 -15.71 10.00
C ALA A 162 15.70 -16.14 11.18
N GLY A 163 15.92 -15.23 12.13
CA GLY A 163 16.83 -15.44 13.26
C GLY A 163 18.31 -15.13 13.00
N GLN A 164 18.72 -15.02 11.73
CA GLN A 164 20.06 -14.56 11.33
C GLN A 164 20.03 -13.11 10.83
N MET A 165 18.96 -12.76 10.12
CA MET A 165 18.71 -11.41 9.64
C MET A 165 18.06 -10.56 10.74
N LYS A 166 18.71 -9.45 11.09
CA LYS A 166 18.14 -8.48 12.03
C LYS A 166 17.05 -7.65 11.35
N ILE A 167 15.99 -7.42 12.10
CA ILE A 167 14.82 -6.65 11.70
C ILE A 167 14.68 -5.45 12.62
N ALA A 168 14.47 -4.27 12.04
CA ALA A 168 14.16 -3.05 12.76
C ALA A 168 12.66 -2.74 12.66
N ILE A 169 12.06 -2.36 13.78
CA ILE A 169 10.65 -1.93 13.85
C ILE A 169 10.60 -0.41 13.72
N ASP A 170 9.88 0.10 12.72
CA ASP A 170 9.73 1.53 12.51
C ASP A 170 8.63 2.17 13.41
N SER A 171 8.47 3.49 13.32
CA SER A 171 7.44 4.22 14.09
C SER A 171 5.99 3.83 13.75
N ARG A 172 5.78 3.16 12.62
CA ARG A 172 4.48 2.59 12.19
C ARG A 172 4.31 1.14 12.64
N ARG A 173 5.26 0.61 13.43
CA ARG A 173 5.36 -0.79 13.84
C ARG A 173 5.53 -1.76 12.66
N SER A 174 6.08 -1.30 11.55
CA SER A 174 6.43 -2.14 10.41
C SER A 174 7.81 -2.75 10.62
N ASN A 175 7.96 -4.02 10.26
CA ASN A 175 9.18 -4.80 10.29
C ASN A 175 9.97 -4.55 9.00
N ASN A 176 11.17 -3.99 9.10
CA ASN A 176 12.06 -3.77 7.96
C ASN A 176 13.40 -4.46 8.19
N VAL A 177 14.07 -4.89 7.12
CA VAL A 177 15.42 -5.45 7.23
C VAL A 177 16.38 -4.36 7.70
N GLU A 178 17.11 -4.65 8.78
CA GLU A 178 18.07 -3.70 9.36
C GLU A 178 19.28 -3.58 8.44
N ALA A 179 19.39 -2.43 7.77
CA ALA A 179 20.58 -1.98 7.05
C ALA A 179 20.63 -0.45 7.04
N ASN A 180 21.83 0.12 7.14
CA ASN A 180 22.01 1.58 7.08
C ASN A 180 22.00 2.09 5.61
N ASP A 181 21.93 3.40 5.41
CA ASP A 181 21.87 4.05 4.09
C ASP A 181 23.26 4.44 3.53
N ARG A 182 24.33 3.99 4.20
CA ARG A 182 25.74 4.25 3.81
C ARG A 182 26.34 3.07 3.07
N ASP A 183 26.18 1.84 3.57
CA ASP A 183 26.73 0.62 2.99
C ASP A 183 25.69 -0.48 2.68
N TYR A 184 24.44 -0.29 3.11
CA TYR A 184 23.31 -1.19 2.84
C TYR A 184 23.52 -2.64 3.29
N LYS A 185 24.51 -2.90 4.15
CA LYS A 185 24.80 -4.24 4.66
C LYS A 185 23.75 -4.66 5.68
N THR A 186 23.31 -5.91 5.57
CA THR A 186 22.49 -6.57 6.59
C THR A 186 23.38 -7.18 7.68
N SER A 187 22.78 -7.81 8.69
CA SER A 187 23.51 -8.62 9.67
C SER A 187 24.08 -9.92 9.11
N VAL A 188 23.67 -10.33 7.91
CA VAL A 188 24.16 -11.54 7.24
C VAL A 188 25.30 -11.17 6.29
N GLU A 189 26.42 -11.89 6.39
CA GLU A 189 27.60 -11.60 5.58
C GLU A 189 27.28 -11.70 4.08
N LYS A 190 27.81 -10.75 3.30
CA LYS A 190 27.62 -10.64 1.84
C LYS A 190 26.16 -10.45 1.40
N LEU A 191 25.26 -10.11 2.32
CA LEU A 191 23.87 -9.79 2.02
C LEU A 191 23.55 -8.31 2.29
N TYR A 192 22.86 -7.69 1.34
CA TYR A 192 22.55 -6.27 1.32
C TYR A 192 21.03 -6.06 1.14
N ALA A 193 20.50 -4.94 1.62
CA ALA A 193 19.08 -4.61 1.54
C ALA A 193 18.86 -3.15 1.09
N ALA A 194 17.94 -2.94 0.16
CA ALA A 194 17.62 -1.62 -0.40
C ALA A 194 16.14 -1.54 -0.79
N GLY A 195 15.59 -0.31 -0.82
CA GLY A 195 14.20 -0.07 -1.18
C GLY A 195 13.24 -0.44 -0.05
N ASP A 196 12.00 -0.76 -0.39
CA ASP A 196 10.91 -0.90 0.58
C ASP A 196 11.17 -1.97 1.65
N VAL A 197 11.93 -3.02 1.34
CA VAL A 197 12.31 -4.07 2.30
C VAL A 197 13.13 -3.53 3.49
N ARG A 198 13.87 -2.43 3.27
CA ARG A 198 14.72 -1.75 4.27
C ARG A 198 14.10 -0.45 4.78
N ARG A 199 13.55 0.35 3.86
CA ARG A 199 13.02 1.69 4.11
C ARG A 199 11.59 1.67 4.65
N GLY A 200 10.85 0.60 4.37
CA GLY A 200 9.39 0.59 4.37
C GLY A 200 8.82 1.23 3.10
N GLN A 201 7.51 1.05 2.92
CA GLN A 201 6.70 1.60 1.83
C GLN A 201 7.07 3.05 1.45
N SER A 202 7.61 3.24 0.25
CA SER A 202 8.09 4.54 -0.24
C SER A 202 7.91 4.70 -1.76
N LEU A 203 8.42 5.79 -2.31
CA LEU A 203 8.35 6.07 -3.74
C LEU A 203 9.39 5.24 -4.52
N VAL A 204 9.07 4.88 -5.76
CA VAL A 204 9.97 4.14 -6.67
C VAL A 204 11.34 4.82 -6.82
N VAL A 205 11.41 6.15 -6.80
CA VAL A 205 12.69 6.88 -6.88
C VAL A 205 13.62 6.58 -5.69
N TRP A 206 13.07 6.31 -4.51
CA TRP A 206 13.86 5.87 -3.35
C TRP A 206 14.40 4.46 -3.55
N ALA A 207 13.58 3.54 -4.05
CA ALA A 207 14.03 2.19 -4.37
C ALA A 207 15.15 2.20 -5.42
N ILE A 208 15.02 2.99 -6.49
CA ILE A 208 16.06 3.16 -7.51
C ILE A 208 17.33 3.75 -6.89
N ARG A 209 17.20 4.81 -6.08
CA ARG A 209 18.34 5.44 -5.41
C ARG A 209 19.07 4.45 -4.51
N GLU A 210 18.36 3.82 -3.57
CA GLU A 210 18.96 2.88 -2.62
C GLU A 210 19.57 1.67 -3.34
N GLY A 211 18.93 1.16 -4.39
CA GLY A 211 19.48 0.08 -5.21
C GLY A 211 20.81 0.44 -5.87
N ARG A 212 20.95 1.66 -6.40
CA ARG A 212 22.22 2.15 -6.97
C ARG A 212 23.32 2.26 -5.92
N GLN A 213 22.98 2.71 -4.71
CA GLN A 213 23.96 2.82 -3.62
C GLN A 213 24.38 1.46 -3.09
N ALA A 214 23.43 0.53 -2.94
CA ALA A 214 23.74 -0.84 -2.54
C ALA A 214 24.63 -1.53 -3.59
N ALA A 215 24.37 -1.33 -4.89
CA ALA A 215 25.23 -1.84 -5.96
C ALA A 215 26.66 -1.29 -5.87
N ARG A 216 26.82 0.00 -5.57
CA ARG A 216 28.13 0.60 -5.31
C ARG A 216 28.82 -0.05 -4.11
N SER A 217 28.13 -0.24 -2.99
CA SER A 217 28.71 -0.88 -1.80
C SER A 217 29.11 -2.33 -2.02
N ILE A 218 28.34 -3.07 -2.83
CA ILE A 218 28.67 -4.44 -3.25
C ILE A 218 29.93 -4.43 -4.12
N ASP A 219 30.00 -3.52 -5.10
CA ASP A 219 31.15 -3.38 -6.00
C ASP A 219 32.44 -3.02 -5.23
N GLU A 220 32.38 -2.04 -4.31
CA GLU A 220 33.50 -1.67 -3.43
C GLU A 220 33.95 -2.86 -2.56
N ALA A 221 33.01 -3.67 -2.06
CA ALA A 221 33.33 -4.84 -1.24
C ALA A 221 33.98 -5.98 -2.03
N LEU A 222 33.64 -6.15 -3.31
CA LEU A 222 34.17 -7.21 -4.18
C LEU A 222 35.49 -6.80 -4.85
N MET A 223 35.61 -5.54 -5.25
CA MET A 223 36.69 -5.04 -6.10
C MET A 223 37.72 -4.18 -5.33
N GLY A 224 37.41 -3.77 -4.10
CA GLY A 224 38.21 -2.85 -3.29
C GLY A 224 38.06 -1.37 -3.64
N SER A 225 37.42 -1.03 -4.75
CA SER A 225 37.05 0.34 -5.16
C SER A 225 35.86 0.29 -6.12
N SER A 226 35.19 1.42 -6.35
CA SER A 226 34.07 1.50 -7.30
C SER A 226 34.06 2.80 -8.07
N VAL A 227 33.72 2.71 -9.36
CA VAL A 227 33.49 3.86 -10.25
C VAL A 227 32.01 4.26 -10.33
N LEU A 228 31.12 3.52 -9.65
CA LEU A 228 29.69 3.81 -9.64
C LEU A 228 29.40 5.10 -8.87
N PRO A 229 28.46 5.95 -9.32
CA PRO A 229 28.19 7.24 -8.68
C PRO A 229 27.53 7.08 -7.30
N ARG A 230 27.73 8.09 -6.45
CA ARG A 230 27.07 8.26 -5.15
C ARG A 230 26.04 9.39 -5.20
#